data_AF-A0A0G0AQH0-F1
#
_entry.id   AF-A0A0G0AQH0-F1
#
_cell.length_a   1.000
_cell.length_b   1.000
_cell.length_c   1.000
_cell.angle_alpha   90.00
_cell.angle_beta   90.00
_cell.angle_gamma   90.00
#
_symmetry.space_group_name_H-M   'P 1'
#
loop_
_entity.id
_entity.type
_entity.pdbx_description
1 polymer ?
#
loop_
_entity_poly.entity_id
_entity_poly.type
_entity_poly.pdbx_seq_one_letter_code
_entity_poly.pdbx_strand_id
1 'polypeptide(L)'
;MMFSPHPSIITIIVIIVIIQANTNTPVDNVEKRSVYDRLNNLYPNFLSRIQVTGAKYDIAFSIRGLTGSTRPAHRLIALALHELGAAAQARVVETLFQGHFEDGRDISDEGWLISVGVAAGMSEAVVRLGLEDEDAARRVDAMADEARNVIGVEAVPCVMVQGRYKVGGYQESQVFESLFEKIRQAGEAF
;
A
#
# COMPACT_ATOMS: atom_id res chain seq x y z
N MET A 1 -9.52 -12.53 17.10
CA MET A 1 -8.95 -13.78 16.55
C MET A 1 -7.52 -13.49 16.17
N MET A 2 -6.59 -14.26 16.74
CA MET A 2 -5.15 -14.16 16.49
C MET A 2 -4.87 -14.69 15.09
N PHE A 3 -4.19 -13.92 14.23
CA PHE A 3 -3.72 -14.42 12.93
C PHE A 3 -2.75 -15.57 13.18
N SER A 4 -3.18 -16.81 12.98
CA SER A 4 -2.29 -17.97 12.98
C SER A 4 -1.88 -18.23 11.53
N PRO A 5 -0.58 -18.12 11.18
CA PRO A 5 -0.15 -18.42 9.82
C PRO A 5 -0.24 -19.93 9.60
N HIS A 6 -1.01 -20.35 8.59
CA HIS A 6 -1.09 -21.74 8.18
C HIS A 6 0.17 -22.08 7.34
N PRO A 7 0.94 -23.13 7.67
CA PRO A 7 2.26 -23.40 7.07
C PRO A 7 2.28 -23.90 5.61
N SER A 8 1.23 -23.67 4.81
CA SER A 8 1.11 -24.28 3.47
C SER A 8 0.49 -23.35 2.43
N ILE A 9 0.49 -22.05 2.69
CA ILE A 9 0.05 -21.03 1.75
C ILE A 9 1.23 -20.09 1.57
N ILE A 10 1.72 -19.98 0.33
CA ILE A 10 2.58 -18.89 -0.14
C ILE A 10 1.96 -17.58 0.32
N THR A 11 2.33 -17.14 1.50
CA THR A 11 1.94 -15.82 1.98
C THR A 11 3.02 -14.91 1.43
N ILE A 12 2.92 -14.58 0.14
CA ILE A 12 3.50 -13.35 -0.36
C ILE A 12 2.68 -12.28 0.35
N ILE A 13 3.12 -11.92 1.55
CA ILE A 13 2.73 -10.65 2.12
C ILE A 13 3.53 -9.69 1.27
N VAL A 14 2.92 -9.20 0.18
CA VAL A 14 3.28 -7.89 -0.33
C VAL A 14 2.90 -6.99 0.84
N ILE A 15 3.86 -6.79 1.74
CA ILE A 15 3.70 -5.77 2.74
C ILE A 15 3.84 -4.51 1.91
N ILE A 16 2.71 -4.03 1.39
CA ILE A 16 2.54 -2.61 1.12
C ILE A 16 2.63 -2.00 2.52
N VAL A 17 3.84 -1.93 3.08
CA VAL A 17 4.03 -1.30 4.37
C VAL A 17 3.48 0.07 4.18
N ILE A 18 2.61 0.37 5.11
CA ILE A 18 1.90 1.61 5.26
C ILE A 18 2.93 2.57 5.81
N ILE A 19 3.96 2.89 5.02
CA ILE A 19 4.91 3.93 5.38
C ILE A 19 4.23 5.21 4.98
N GLN A 20 3.50 5.75 5.95
CA GLN A 20 3.20 7.16 5.99
C GLN A 20 4.53 7.88 5.79
N ALA A 21 4.73 8.45 4.60
CA ALA A 21 5.82 9.36 4.36
C ALA A 21 5.50 10.60 5.22
N ASN A 22 6.07 10.59 6.43
CA ASN A 22 6.03 11.62 7.47
C ASN A 22 4.97 11.44 8.58
N THR A 23 5.47 11.41 9.81
CA THR A 23 4.75 11.26 11.08
C THR A 23 4.17 12.59 11.58
N ASN A 24 2.94 12.55 12.10
CA ASN A 24 2.30 13.50 13.02
C ASN A 24 1.67 14.82 12.53
N THR A 25 1.59 15.12 11.22
CA THR A 25 0.81 16.29 10.77
C THR A 25 -0.38 15.86 9.92
N PRO A 26 -1.64 16.04 10.39
CA PRO A 26 -2.79 15.90 9.52
C PRO A 26 -2.73 17.07 8.53
N VAL A 27 -2.31 16.77 7.32
CA VAL A 27 -2.31 17.75 6.24
C VAL A 27 -3.24 17.24 5.16
N ASP A 28 -4.51 17.17 5.50
CA ASP A 28 -5.55 16.97 4.50
C ASP A 28 -5.65 18.24 3.64
N ASN A 29 -6.09 18.08 2.39
CA ASN A 29 -6.22 19.17 1.42
C ASN A 29 -4.89 19.86 1.05
N VAL A 30 -3.76 19.13 1.00
CA VAL A 30 -2.49 19.67 0.49
C VAL A 30 -2.43 19.55 -1.03
N GLU A 31 -1.97 20.60 -1.71
CA GLU A 31 -1.67 20.51 -3.13
C GLU A 31 -0.54 19.49 -3.36
N LYS A 32 -0.85 18.41 -4.10
CA LYS A 32 0.07 17.30 -4.34
C LYS A 32 1.37 17.78 -4.97
N ARG A 33 1.31 18.72 -5.93
CA ARG A 33 2.48 19.35 -6.55
C ARG A 33 3.48 19.90 -5.52
N SER A 34 3.00 20.62 -4.51
CA SER A 34 3.87 21.19 -3.47
C SER A 34 4.66 20.12 -2.70
N VAL A 35 4.08 18.92 -2.52
CA VAL A 35 4.74 17.79 -1.87
C VAL A 35 5.88 17.26 -2.73
N TYR A 36 5.60 17.04 -4.02
CA TYR A 36 6.59 16.50 -4.96
C TYR A 36 7.70 17.50 -5.29
N ASP A 37 7.41 18.80 -5.31
CA ASP A 37 8.42 19.84 -5.46
C ASP A 37 9.39 19.83 -4.27
N ARG A 38 8.88 19.70 -3.03
CA ARG A 38 9.72 19.52 -1.84
C ARG A 38 10.57 18.25 -1.92
N LEU A 39 9.99 17.13 -2.34
CA LEU A 39 10.73 15.87 -2.52
C LEU A 39 11.81 15.98 -3.58
N ASN A 40 11.54 16.64 -4.71
CA ASN A 40 12.50 16.82 -5.78
C ASN A 40 13.64 17.79 -5.41
N ASN A 41 13.38 18.74 -4.49
CA ASN A 41 14.41 19.59 -3.90
C ASN A 41 15.33 18.81 -2.94
N LEU A 42 14.76 17.89 -2.14
CA LEU A 42 15.53 17.03 -1.23
C LEU A 42 16.30 15.92 -1.98
N TYR A 43 15.70 15.39 -3.03
CA TYR A 43 16.20 14.29 -3.84
C TYR A 43 16.17 14.71 -5.31
N PRO A 44 17.27 15.27 -5.85
CA PRO A 44 17.32 15.73 -7.23
C PRO A 44 16.90 14.63 -8.22
N ASN A 45 16.06 15.00 -9.19
CA ASN A 45 15.49 14.11 -10.21
C ASN A 45 14.52 13.04 -9.67
N PHE A 46 14.04 13.13 -8.43
CA PHE A 46 13.07 12.17 -7.88
C PHE A 46 11.82 12.05 -8.75
N LEU A 47 11.19 13.19 -9.09
CA LEU A 47 9.96 13.18 -9.88
C LEU A 47 10.19 12.63 -11.28
N SER A 48 11.24 13.08 -11.97
CA SER A 48 11.56 12.61 -13.32
C SER A 48 11.90 11.12 -13.34
N ARG A 49 12.61 10.60 -12.34
CA ARG A 49 12.87 9.15 -12.21
C ARG A 49 11.58 8.35 -12.06
N ILE A 50 10.64 8.80 -11.24
CA ILE A 50 9.35 8.13 -11.08
C ILE A 50 8.55 8.15 -12.38
N GLN A 51 8.47 9.30 -13.05
CA GLN A 51 7.73 9.43 -14.31
C GLN A 51 8.32 8.56 -15.42
N VAL A 52 9.66 8.55 -15.58
CA VAL A 52 10.34 7.72 -16.58
C VAL A 52 10.16 6.24 -16.29
N THR A 53 10.24 5.82 -15.02
CA THR A 53 10.01 4.41 -14.66
C THR A 53 8.56 4.02 -14.86
N GLY A 54 7.60 4.84 -14.41
CA GLY A 54 6.17 4.58 -14.56
C GLY A 54 5.75 4.45 -16.01
N ALA A 55 6.28 5.31 -16.90
CA ALA A 55 5.99 5.26 -18.33
C ALA A 55 6.39 3.93 -19.01
N LYS A 56 7.33 3.15 -18.45
CA LYS A 56 7.67 1.81 -18.96
C LYS A 56 6.56 0.78 -18.72
N TYR A 57 5.66 1.07 -17.80
CA TYR A 57 4.55 0.22 -17.38
C TYR A 57 3.20 0.89 -17.66
N ASP A 58 3.17 1.85 -18.60
CA ASP A 58 1.98 2.63 -18.98
C ASP A 58 1.33 3.41 -17.82
N ILE A 59 2.10 3.72 -16.76
CA ILE A 59 1.64 4.52 -15.63
C ILE A 59 1.90 6.00 -15.91
N ALA A 60 0.82 6.76 -16.12
CA ALA A 60 0.87 8.19 -16.40
C ALA A 60 0.97 9.02 -15.11
N PHE A 61 2.14 8.97 -14.47
CA PHE A 61 2.32 9.57 -13.14
C PHE A 61 2.03 11.09 -13.10
N SER A 62 1.08 11.45 -12.24
CA SER A 62 0.47 12.76 -12.07
C SER A 62 0.67 13.29 -10.66
N ILE A 63 1.02 14.58 -10.59
CA ILE A 63 1.13 15.36 -9.35
C ILE A 63 -0.03 16.36 -9.21
N ARG A 64 -1.10 16.17 -9.97
CA ARG A 64 -2.29 17.02 -9.92
C ARG A 64 -3.16 16.65 -8.72
N GLY A 65 -4.05 17.57 -8.35
CA GLY A 65 -5.03 17.36 -7.29
C GLY A 65 -4.48 17.60 -5.89
N LEU A 66 -5.29 17.18 -4.92
CA LEU A 66 -4.99 17.27 -3.50
C LEU A 66 -4.48 15.93 -2.98
N THR A 67 -3.89 15.95 -1.79
CA THR A 67 -3.48 14.77 -1.05
C THR A 67 -3.59 15.05 0.44
N GLY A 68 -3.75 13.99 1.22
CA GLY A 68 -3.77 14.07 2.67
C GLY A 68 -3.28 12.80 3.33
N SER A 69 -3.81 12.53 4.52
CA SER A 69 -3.50 11.30 5.25
C SER A 69 -3.91 10.06 4.43
N THR A 70 -3.01 9.10 4.31
CA THR A 70 -3.31 7.80 3.68
C THR A 70 -4.00 6.82 4.63
N ARG A 71 -4.15 7.15 5.92
CA ARG A 71 -4.72 6.23 6.93
C ARG A 71 -6.12 5.74 6.58
N PRO A 72 -7.07 6.60 6.15
CA PRO A 72 -8.40 6.13 5.76
C PRO A 72 -8.34 5.15 4.57
N ALA A 73 -7.49 5.41 3.57
CA ALA A 73 -7.27 4.50 2.45
C ALA A 73 -6.73 3.13 2.92
N HIS A 74 -5.83 3.12 3.91
CA HIS A 74 -5.34 1.88 4.50
C HIS A 74 -6.40 1.11 5.29
N ARG A 75 -7.27 1.82 6.02
CA ARG A 75 -8.44 1.19 6.65
C ARG A 75 -9.34 0.53 5.62
N LEU A 76 -9.60 1.20 4.50
CA LEU A 76 -10.39 0.66 3.40
C LEU A 76 -9.76 -0.62 2.81
N ILE A 77 -8.44 -0.63 2.61
CA ILE A 77 -7.71 -1.81 2.13
C ILE A 77 -7.85 -2.99 3.11
N ALA A 78 -7.70 -2.73 4.41
CA ALA A 78 -7.87 -3.75 5.44
C ALA A 78 -9.32 -4.26 5.52
N LEU A 79 -10.30 -3.36 5.38
CA LEU A 79 -11.72 -3.70 5.34
C LEU A 79 -12.04 -4.58 4.14
N ALA A 80 -11.56 -4.23 2.94
CA ALA A 80 -11.79 -5.02 1.74
C ALA A 80 -11.23 -6.45 1.85
N LEU A 81 -10.07 -6.61 2.50
CA LEU A 81 -9.52 -7.92 2.81
C LEU A 81 -10.42 -8.70 3.78
N HIS A 82 -10.90 -8.05 4.84
CA HIS A 82 -11.76 -8.66 5.85
C HIS A 82 -13.11 -9.11 5.28
N GLU A 83 -13.78 -8.24 4.52
CA GLU A 83 -15.14 -8.46 4.02
C GLU A 83 -15.18 -9.41 2.82
N LEU A 84 -14.21 -9.29 1.90
CA LEU A 84 -14.30 -9.90 0.57
C LEU A 84 -13.04 -10.67 0.13
N GLY A 85 -11.98 -10.67 0.94
CA GLY A 85 -10.74 -11.41 0.69
C GLY A 85 -9.74 -10.72 -0.24
N ALA A 86 -8.63 -11.42 -0.50
CA ALA A 86 -7.43 -10.87 -1.15
C ALA A 86 -7.69 -10.31 -2.56
N ALA A 87 -8.59 -10.92 -3.34
CA ALA A 87 -8.91 -10.45 -4.68
C ALA A 87 -9.61 -9.08 -4.67
N ALA A 88 -10.49 -8.83 -3.69
CA ALA A 88 -11.13 -7.52 -3.53
C ALA A 88 -10.16 -6.48 -3.00
N GLN A 89 -9.31 -6.87 -2.03
CA GLN A 89 -8.22 -6.02 -1.55
C GLN A 89 -7.33 -5.53 -2.70
N ALA A 90 -6.91 -6.43 -3.60
CA ALA A 90 -6.07 -6.08 -4.73
C ALA A 90 -6.74 -5.05 -5.66
N ARG A 91 -8.02 -5.22 -5.98
CA ARG A 91 -8.79 -4.24 -6.78
C ARG A 91 -8.89 -2.88 -6.11
N VAL A 92 -9.09 -2.85 -4.79
CA VAL A 92 -9.10 -1.60 -4.02
C VAL A 92 -7.74 -0.90 -4.12
N VAL A 93 -6.64 -1.63 -3.88
CA VAL A 93 -5.28 -1.07 -4.00
C VAL A 93 -5.03 -0.49 -5.39
N GLU A 94 -5.36 -1.24 -6.44
CA GLU A 94 -5.21 -0.80 -7.84
C GLU A 94 -6.00 0.47 -8.12
N THR A 95 -7.27 0.51 -7.71
CA THR A 95 -8.14 1.69 -7.88
C THR A 95 -7.60 2.91 -7.13
N LEU A 96 -7.11 2.72 -5.91
CA LEU A 96 -6.52 3.81 -5.12
C LEU A 96 -5.22 4.31 -5.76
N PHE A 97 -4.39 3.40 -6.29
CA PHE A 97 -3.13 3.77 -6.94
C PHE A 97 -3.39 4.53 -8.24
N GLN A 98 -4.25 4.02 -9.11
CA GLN A 98 -4.62 4.71 -10.34
C GLN A 98 -5.23 6.09 -10.03
N GLY A 99 -6.23 6.13 -9.14
CA GLY A 99 -6.91 7.37 -8.79
C GLY A 99 -5.94 8.40 -8.20
N HIS A 100 -5.07 7.99 -7.28
CA HIS A 100 -4.14 8.90 -6.63
C HIS A 100 -2.97 9.29 -7.55
N PHE A 101 -2.29 8.33 -8.17
CA PHE A 101 -1.05 8.56 -8.92
C PHE A 101 -1.27 8.98 -10.37
N GLU A 102 -2.44 8.81 -10.95
CA GLU A 102 -2.69 9.16 -12.36
C GLU A 102 -3.83 10.18 -12.48
N ASP A 103 -4.97 9.91 -11.85
CA ASP A 103 -6.17 10.72 -12.03
C ASP A 103 -6.24 11.97 -11.12
N GLY A 104 -5.32 12.09 -10.15
CA GLY A 104 -5.27 13.23 -9.23
C GLY A 104 -6.38 13.25 -8.17
N ARG A 105 -6.92 12.08 -7.82
CA ARG A 105 -7.86 11.91 -6.70
C ARG A 105 -7.14 12.10 -5.37
N ASP A 106 -7.83 12.76 -4.44
CA ASP A 106 -7.32 12.94 -3.09
C ASP A 106 -7.50 11.65 -2.28
N ILE A 107 -6.38 11.08 -1.85
CA ILE A 107 -6.31 9.84 -1.06
C ILE A 107 -6.92 9.95 0.34
N SER A 108 -7.21 11.17 0.79
CA SER A 108 -7.89 11.46 2.04
C SER A 108 -9.40 11.75 1.87
N ASP A 109 -9.91 11.85 0.64
CA ASP A 109 -11.33 12.12 0.38
C ASP A 109 -12.21 10.91 0.74
N GLU A 110 -12.95 11.03 1.83
CA GLU A 110 -13.82 9.96 2.34
C GLU A 110 -14.90 9.56 1.33
N GLY A 111 -15.49 10.52 0.62
CA GLY A 111 -16.53 10.24 -0.39
C GLY A 111 -16.00 9.41 -1.55
N TRP A 112 -14.77 9.68 -1.99
CA TRP A 112 -14.07 8.88 -2.97
C TRP A 112 -13.75 7.49 -2.41
N LEU A 113 -13.20 7.39 -1.20
CA LEU A 113 -12.90 6.10 -0.58
C LEU A 113 -14.15 5.21 -0.44
N ILE A 114 -15.29 5.79 -0.09
CA ILE A 114 -16.58 5.10 -0.08
C ILE A 114 -16.92 4.58 -1.48
N SER A 115 -16.80 5.41 -2.51
CA SER A 115 -17.07 4.99 -3.90
C SER A 115 -16.15 3.85 -4.35
N VAL A 116 -14.87 3.85 -3.95
CA VAL A 116 -13.91 2.78 -4.22
C VAL A 116 -14.33 1.49 -3.53
N GLY A 117 -14.72 1.56 -2.26
CA GLY A 117 -15.18 0.40 -1.51
C GLY A 117 -16.45 -0.23 -2.09
N VAL A 118 -17.41 0.60 -2.49
CA VAL A 118 -18.64 0.16 -3.15
C VAL A 118 -18.35 -0.50 -4.50
N ALA A 119 -17.48 0.11 -5.32
CA ALA A 119 -17.06 -0.48 -6.59
C ALA A 119 -16.34 -1.83 -6.43
N ALA A 120 -15.68 -2.05 -5.29
CA ALA A 120 -15.03 -3.33 -4.97
C ALA A 120 -16.02 -4.44 -4.56
N GLY A 121 -17.28 -4.10 -4.28
CA GLY A 121 -18.38 -5.02 -3.94
C GLY A 121 -18.90 -4.92 -2.51
N MET A 122 -18.44 -3.94 -1.70
CA MET A 122 -18.94 -3.74 -0.34
C MET A 122 -20.22 -2.88 -0.35
N SER A 123 -21.04 -3.00 0.69
CA SER A 123 -22.16 -2.06 0.86
C SER A 123 -21.65 -0.70 1.37
N GLU A 124 -22.27 0.40 0.94
CA GLU A 124 -21.89 1.74 1.40
C GLU A 124 -21.90 1.85 2.94
N ALA A 125 -22.90 1.26 3.59
CA ALA A 125 -23.02 1.26 5.05
C ALA A 125 -21.81 0.58 5.72
N VAL A 126 -21.36 -0.56 5.17
CA VAL A 126 -20.17 -1.26 5.68
C VAL A 126 -18.91 -0.41 5.50
N VAL A 127 -18.76 0.25 4.35
CA VAL A 127 -17.57 1.08 4.09
C VAL A 127 -17.53 2.28 5.04
N ARG A 128 -18.65 2.99 5.22
CA ARG A 128 -18.74 4.13 6.15
C ARG A 128 -18.39 3.71 7.58
N LEU A 129 -19.04 2.66 8.08
CA LEU A 129 -18.77 2.14 9.43
C LEU A 129 -17.32 1.71 9.60
N GLY A 130 -16.72 1.07 8.58
CA GLY A 130 -15.33 0.63 8.64
C GLY A 130 -14.31 1.79 8.60
N LEU A 131 -14.63 2.91 7.95
CA LEU A 131 -13.79 4.11 7.95
C LEU A 131 -13.82 4.83 9.31
N GLU A 132 -14.98 4.80 9.97
CA GLU A 132 -15.22 5.37 11.31
C GLU A 132 -14.79 4.45 12.47
N ASP A 133 -14.49 3.17 12.22
CA ASP A 133 -14.10 2.20 13.24
C ASP A 133 -12.69 2.50 13.81
N GLU A 134 -12.67 3.06 15.03
CA GLU A 134 -11.46 3.36 15.79
C GLU A 134 -10.66 2.11 16.20
N ASP A 135 -11.30 0.94 16.34
CA ASP A 135 -10.56 -0.30 16.56
C ASP A 135 -9.89 -0.78 15.26
N ALA A 136 -10.54 -0.61 14.11
CA ALA A 136 -9.90 -0.85 12.82
C ALA A 136 -8.72 0.08 12.60
N ALA A 137 -8.86 1.35 12.95
CA ALA A 137 -7.79 2.33 12.93
C ALA A 137 -6.57 1.86 13.75
N ARG A 138 -6.79 1.49 15.02
CA ARG A 138 -5.73 1.00 15.91
C ARG A 138 -5.05 -0.26 15.37
N ARG A 139 -5.80 -1.18 14.76
CA ARG A 139 -5.24 -2.40 14.15
C ARG A 139 -4.31 -2.07 12.99
N VAL A 140 -4.73 -1.17 12.09
CA VAL A 140 -3.90 -0.74 10.94
C VAL A 140 -2.62 -0.06 11.42
N ASP A 141 -2.71 0.79 12.45
CA ASP A 141 -1.54 1.45 13.04
C ASP A 141 -0.58 0.45 13.68
N ALA A 142 -1.11 -0.51 14.44
CA ALA A 142 -0.31 -1.57 15.06
C ALA A 142 0.41 -2.42 14.02
N MET A 143 -0.23 -2.72 12.88
CA MET A 143 0.41 -3.45 11.76
C MET A 143 1.57 -2.64 11.16
N ALA A 144 1.41 -1.32 11.02
CA ALA A 144 2.47 -0.44 10.52
C ALA A 144 3.66 -0.36 11.50
N ASP A 145 3.37 -0.29 12.80
CA ASP A 145 4.39 -0.27 13.86
C ASP A 145 5.11 -1.62 13.99
N GLU A 146 4.40 -2.74 13.88
CA GLU A 146 5.00 -4.08 13.83
C GLU A 146 5.93 -4.21 12.61
N ALA A 147 5.46 -3.78 11.43
CA ALA A 147 6.27 -3.81 10.22
C ALA A 147 7.56 -2.99 10.36
N ARG A 148 7.50 -1.81 10.99
CA ARG A 148 8.67 -0.97 11.22
C ARG A 148 9.60 -1.54 12.29
N ASN A 149 9.06 -1.86 13.46
CA ASN A 149 9.85 -2.08 14.68
C ASN A 149 10.25 -3.55 14.88
N VAL A 150 9.43 -4.49 14.39
CA VAL A 150 9.66 -5.93 14.57
C VAL A 150 10.22 -6.55 13.30
N ILE A 151 9.59 -6.29 12.15
CA ILE A 151 10.02 -6.83 10.85
C ILE A 151 11.21 -6.04 10.28
N GLY A 152 11.40 -4.80 10.74
CA GLY A 152 12.48 -3.92 10.30
C GLY A 152 12.27 -3.44 8.86
N VAL A 153 11.05 -3.08 8.49
CA VAL A 153 10.77 -2.47 7.19
C VAL A 153 11.07 -0.98 7.25
N GLU A 154 12.05 -0.57 6.45
CA GLU A 154 12.55 0.81 6.41
C GLU A 154 11.91 1.63 5.27
N ALA A 155 11.54 0.95 4.17
CA ALA A 155 11.00 1.57 2.97
C ALA A 155 10.03 0.62 2.25
N VAL A 156 9.17 1.20 1.41
CA VAL A 156 8.20 0.46 0.57
C VAL A 156 8.51 0.60 -0.91
N PRO A 157 8.13 -0.39 -1.74
CA PRO A 157 7.50 -1.67 -1.36
C PRO A 157 8.45 -2.61 -0.60
N CYS A 158 7.91 -3.52 0.20
CA CYS A 158 8.68 -4.56 0.88
C CYS A 158 7.94 -5.89 0.77
N VAL A 159 8.61 -6.90 0.24
CA VAL A 159 8.02 -8.24 0.07
C VAL A 159 8.65 -9.17 1.09
N MET A 160 7.79 -9.87 1.84
CA MET A 160 8.21 -10.94 2.73
C MET A 160 7.77 -12.29 2.15
N VAL A 161 8.72 -13.19 1.93
CA VAL A 161 8.45 -14.55 1.44
C VAL A 161 8.66 -15.53 2.60
N GLN A 162 7.62 -16.33 2.88
CA GLN A 162 7.59 -17.34 3.96
C GLN A 162 7.97 -16.78 5.35
N GLY A 163 7.73 -15.49 5.60
CA GLY A 163 8.10 -14.83 6.87
C GLY A 163 9.61 -14.75 7.14
N ARG A 164 10.46 -15.12 6.17
CA ARG A 164 11.91 -15.30 6.36
C ARG A 164 12.75 -14.48 5.40
N TYR A 165 12.31 -14.37 4.15
CA TYR A 165 13.08 -13.69 3.11
C TYR A 165 12.49 -12.31 2.84
N LYS A 166 13.18 -11.28 3.33
CA LYS A 166 12.82 -9.88 3.14
C LYS A 166 13.48 -9.32 1.89
N VAL A 167 12.67 -8.81 0.97
CA VAL A 167 13.10 -8.13 -0.26
C VAL A 167 12.59 -6.69 -0.21
N GLY A 168 13.49 -5.73 -0.04
CA GLY A 168 13.16 -4.31 0.09
C GLY A 168 13.24 -3.54 -1.23
N GLY A 169 12.35 -2.56 -1.39
CA GLY A 169 12.30 -1.66 -2.54
C GLY A 169 11.69 -2.30 -3.79
N TYR A 170 11.59 -1.47 -4.83
CA TYR A 170 11.24 -1.95 -6.17
C TYR A 170 12.38 -2.80 -6.72
N GLN A 171 12.09 -4.06 -7.07
CA GLN A 171 13.06 -5.01 -7.60
C GLN A 171 12.57 -5.58 -8.93
N GLU A 172 13.50 -5.86 -9.83
CA GLU A 172 13.21 -6.55 -11.10
C GLU A 172 12.75 -7.99 -10.84
N SER A 173 11.96 -8.56 -11.75
CA SER A 173 11.42 -9.92 -11.61
C SER A 173 12.50 -10.97 -11.36
N GLN A 174 13.68 -10.80 -11.98
CA GLN A 174 14.82 -11.69 -11.85
C GLN A 174 15.30 -11.87 -10.40
N VAL A 175 15.16 -10.84 -9.56
CA VAL A 175 15.50 -10.93 -8.13
C VAL A 175 14.58 -11.92 -7.43
N PHE A 176 13.28 -11.84 -7.72
CA PHE A 176 12.28 -12.75 -7.18
C PHE A 176 12.44 -14.17 -7.74
N GLU A 177 12.65 -14.32 -9.05
CA GLU A 177 12.92 -15.61 -9.69
C GLU A 177 14.13 -16.30 -9.04
N SER A 178 15.22 -15.56 -8.84
CA SER A 178 16.43 -16.07 -8.18
C SER A 178 16.18 -16.45 -6.72
N LEU A 179 15.35 -15.68 -6.01
CA LEU A 179 14.96 -15.99 -4.63
C LEU A 179 14.15 -17.28 -4.57
N PHE A 180 13.12 -17.41 -5.40
CA PHE A 180 12.28 -18.60 -5.43
C PHE A 180 13.07 -19.85 -5.81
N GLU A 181 13.99 -19.73 -6.76
CA GLU A 181 14.87 -20.84 -7.13
C GLU A 181 15.77 -21.27 -5.96
N LYS A 182 16.30 -20.34 -5.17
CA LYS A 182 17.06 -20.66 -3.96
C LYS A 182 16.23 -21.37 -2.90
N ILE A 183 14.99 -20.92 -2.67
CA ILE A 183 14.05 -21.55 -1.72
C ILE A 183 13.76 -22.98 -2.16
N ARG A 184 13.48 -23.18 -3.46
CA ARG A 184 13.23 -24.49 -4.06
C ARG A 184 14.43 -25.43 -3.90
N GLN A 185 15.65 -24.95 -4.14
CA GLN A 185 16.88 -25.74 -4.01
C GLN A 185 17.19 -26.13 -2.56
N ALA A 186 16.78 -25.31 -1.58
CA ALA A 186 16.92 -25.61 -0.16
C ALA A 186 15.97 -26.73 0.31
N GLY A 187 15.10 -27.26 -0.56
CA GLY A 187 14.11 -28.29 -0.24
C GLY A 187 12.95 -27.75 0.60
N GLU A 188 12.79 -26.42 0.67
CA GLU A 188 11.68 -25.79 1.36
C GLU A 188 10.44 -25.83 0.46
N ALA A 189 9.31 -26.32 0.99
CA ALA A 189 8.06 -26.40 0.25
C ALA A 189 7.41 -25.01 0.09
N PHE A 190 6.65 -24.83 -0.99
CA PHE A 190 5.81 -23.65 -1.26
C PHE A 190 4.39 -23.86 -0.78
#